data_AF-A0A929H529-F1
#
_entry.id   AF-A0A929H529-F1
#
_cell.length_a   1.000
_cell.length_b   1.000
_cell.length_c   1.000
_cell.angle_alpha   90.00
_cell.angle_beta   90.00
_cell.angle_gamma   90.00
#
_symmetry.space_group_name_H-M   'P 1'
#
loop_
_entity.id
_entity.type
_entity.pdbx_description
1 polymer ?
#
loop_
_entity_poly.entity_id
_entity_poly.type
_entity_poly.pdbx_seq_one_letter_code
_entity_poly.pdbx_strand_id
1 'polypeptide(L)'
;MKKFIFLLLIILFTTVALKAQYYIKGQDPASIHWKEINTEHFQVLFPESYSKEAQRLTSILEYSFLPVSEQLGHQPSKIPVIVHNYSAISNGFVSWAPKRIELYPVPDPGSFPQESLEQLTLHELRHVVQVDKLNQGFTRLFSWFLGQQAVGGVSGIIPFWLLEGDAVYSETSLSHSGRGSLPFFKMKLRALSLEKDDFCSFDKMFFGSYKNYIPDYYQYGYQMVAFSIQKYGESLWGNSIDFIAKNPYTLFPLHLSLKKQTGLSKRELYRETFNYLHKEWKEQNSQISFTEFDTINKSKHKSYTSYRFPQYINDSIIIAEKSGIDQIKEFITLNTRTGEEKILHKPGYYQSLRLSAGANKIVWSENIRDSRWGNRSYSDIKIFDLATSNETRLTNRNRYFGPAISADGKKIVVVEISEKNEASLVILDAFYGNTIRRIEVPEGLTPLIPEWSGSDGHIFLTVLSGKGKSIREVDP
;
A
#
# COMPACT_ATOMS: atom_id res chain seq x y z
N MET A 1 49.40 2.03 -33.85
CA MET A 1 49.78 1.89 -32.42
C MET A 1 49.61 3.17 -31.61
N LYS A 2 50.25 4.30 -31.93
CA LYS A 2 50.17 5.55 -31.10
C LYS A 2 48.75 6.08 -30.87
N LYS A 3 47.87 6.08 -31.88
CA LYS A 3 46.46 6.49 -31.73
C LYS A 3 45.63 5.55 -30.84
N PHE A 4 45.95 4.26 -30.86
CA PHE A 4 45.27 3.25 -30.05
C PHE A 4 45.67 3.38 -28.57
N ILE A 5 46.96 3.63 -28.31
CA ILE A 5 47.50 3.87 -26.97
C ILE A 5 46.92 5.17 -26.38
N PHE A 6 46.74 6.22 -27.19
CA PHE A 6 46.12 7.46 -26.76
C PHE A 6 44.62 7.30 -26.40
N LEU A 7 43.87 6.52 -27.19
CA LEU A 7 42.48 6.19 -26.87
C LEU A 7 42.36 5.34 -25.59
N LEU A 8 43.27 4.37 -25.41
CA LEU A 8 43.32 3.53 -24.21
C LEU A 8 43.67 4.36 -22.96
N LEU A 9 44.59 5.31 -23.09
CA LEU A 9 44.95 6.26 -22.04
C LEU A 9 43.78 7.19 -21.68
N ILE A 10 43.02 7.69 -22.65
CA ILE A 10 41.80 8.48 -22.36
C ILE A 10 40.79 7.65 -21.57
N ILE A 11 40.57 6.39 -21.94
CA ILE A 11 39.65 5.48 -21.23
C ILE A 11 40.14 5.15 -19.81
N LEU A 12 41.46 4.97 -19.63
CA LEU A 12 42.08 4.72 -18.32
C LEU A 12 42.12 5.95 -17.40
N PHE A 13 42.21 7.17 -17.95
CA PHE A 13 42.23 8.42 -17.19
C PHE A 13 40.85 9.04 -16.96
N THR A 14 39.80 8.55 -17.64
CA THR A 14 38.41 8.80 -17.21
C THR A 14 38.03 7.87 -16.05
N THR A 15 38.65 8.06 -14.89
CA THR A 15 38.18 7.48 -13.63
C THR A 15 36.94 8.24 -13.16
N VAL A 16 35.85 8.13 -13.92
CA VAL A 16 34.54 8.51 -13.40
C VAL A 16 34.24 7.51 -12.29
N ALA A 17 33.93 8.00 -11.09
CA ALA A 17 33.42 7.15 -10.03
C ALA A 17 32.09 6.53 -10.50
N LEU A 18 32.18 5.37 -11.15
CA LEU A 18 31.03 4.61 -11.64
C LEU A 18 30.32 4.04 -10.41
N LYS A 19 29.30 4.74 -9.95
CA LYS A 19 28.39 4.22 -8.92
C LYS A 19 27.48 3.20 -9.58
N ALA A 20 27.76 1.90 -9.46
CA ALA A 20 26.94 0.86 -10.08
C ALA A 20 25.51 0.74 -9.47
N GLN A 21 25.25 1.37 -8.33
CA GLN A 21 23.93 1.45 -7.70
C GLN A 21 23.49 2.91 -7.61
N TYR A 22 22.52 3.27 -8.44
CA TYR A 22 21.97 4.63 -8.53
C TYR A 22 20.69 4.81 -7.71
N TYR A 23 20.09 3.70 -7.25
CA TYR A 23 18.87 3.69 -6.47
C TYR A 23 19.04 2.86 -5.20
N ILE A 24 19.03 3.55 -4.05
CA ILE A 24 19.10 2.97 -2.71
C ILE A 24 17.96 3.60 -1.91
N LYS A 25 16.97 2.80 -1.50
CA LYS A 25 15.84 3.29 -0.69
C LYS A 25 16.19 3.38 0.80
N GLY A 26 17.11 2.54 1.27
CA GLY A 26 17.58 2.51 2.65
C GLY A 26 18.72 1.53 2.85
N GLN A 27 19.28 1.51 4.05
CA GLN A 27 20.27 0.53 4.48
C GLN A 27 19.69 -0.32 5.61
N ASP A 28 19.93 -1.62 5.54
CA ASP A 28 19.65 -2.53 6.64
C ASP A 28 20.79 -2.55 7.66
N PRO A 29 20.52 -2.93 8.93
CA PRO A 29 21.56 -3.10 9.94
C PRO A 29 22.73 -3.96 9.49
N ALA A 30 23.95 -3.47 9.70
CA ALA A 30 25.18 -4.19 9.34
C ALA A 30 25.38 -5.52 10.09
N SER A 31 24.61 -5.76 11.17
CA SER A 31 24.60 -7.01 11.93
C SER A 31 23.78 -8.12 11.29
N ILE A 32 23.07 -7.85 10.18
CA ILE A 32 22.27 -8.85 9.50
C ILE A 32 23.16 -9.88 8.81
N HIS A 33 22.86 -11.15 9.07
CA HIS A 33 23.37 -12.28 8.31
C HIS A 33 22.37 -12.61 7.21
N TRP A 34 22.76 -12.41 5.96
CA TRP A 34 21.93 -12.68 4.80
C TRP A 34 22.02 -14.15 4.40
N LYS A 35 20.88 -14.72 4.02
CA LYS A 35 20.74 -16.04 3.40
C LYS A 35 20.08 -15.90 2.03
N GLU A 36 20.22 -16.95 1.24
CA GLU A 36 19.69 -17.02 -0.12
C GLU A 36 18.88 -18.31 -0.31
N ILE A 37 17.75 -18.20 -1.01
CA ILE A 37 17.08 -19.34 -1.66
C ILE A 37 17.07 -19.05 -3.16
N ASN A 38 17.48 -20.05 -3.94
CA ASN A 38 17.67 -19.92 -5.37
C ASN A 38 16.77 -20.95 -6.09
N THR A 39 15.90 -20.46 -6.97
CA THR A 39 14.90 -21.27 -7.69
C THR A 39 15.04 -21.08 -9.20
N GLU A 40 14.11 -21.59 -10.01
CA GLU A 40 14.15 -21.37 -11.45
C GLU A 40 13.98 -19.87 -11.80
N HIS A 41 12.98 -19.22 -11.21
CA HIS A 41 12.58 -17.87 -11.59
C HIS A 41 13.08 -16.77 -10.65
N PHE A 42 13.54 -17.12 -9.44
CA PHE A 42 13.91 -16.14 -8.41
C PHE A 42 15.25 -16.42 -7.71
N GLN A 43 15.85 -15.35 -7.22
CA GLN A 43 16.94 -15.38 -6.25
C GLN A 43 16.49 -14.57 -5.03
N VAL A 44 16.08 -15.25 -3.96
CA VAL A 44 15.50 -14.60 -2.77
C VAL A 44 16.59 -14.41 -1.72
N LEU A 45 16.95 -13.15 -1.45
CA LEU A 45 17.89 -12.71 -0.43
C LEU A 45 17.12 -12.20 0.79
N PHE A 46 17.40 -12.77 1.97
CA PHE A 46 16.67 -12.45 3.20
C PHE A 46 17.56 -12.54 4.44
N PRO A 47 17.25 -11.78 5.51
CA PRO A 47 17.91 -11.93 6.79
C PRO A 47 17.62 -13.30 7.42
N GLU A 48 18.61 -13.92 8.07
CA GLU A 48 18.48 -15.23 8.70
C GLU A 48 17.27 -15.36 9.64
N SER A 49 16.90 -14.27 10.34
CA SER A 49 15.71 -14.22 11.21
C SER A 49 14.39 -14.52 10.47
N TYR A 50 14.34 -14.33 9.16
CA TYR A 50 13.16 -14.50 8.31
C TYR A 50 13.14 -15.88 7.60
N SER A 51 13.96 -16.85 8.02
CA SER A 51 14.20 -18.09 7.25
C SER A 51 12.95 -18.96 6.99
N LYS A 52 12.00 -19.04 7.93
CA LYS A 52 10.78 -19.85 7.75
C LYS A 52 9.85 -19.17 6.74
N GLU A 53 9.59 -17.89 6.92
CA GLU A 53 8.73 -17.08 6.07
C GLU A 53 9.34 -16.83 4.69
N ALA A 54 10.67 -16.82 4.56
CA ALA A 54 11.36 -16.79 3.27
C ALA A 54 11.04 -18.00 2.40
N GLN A 55 10.94 -19.21 2.98
CA GLN A 55 10.55 -20.42 2.24
C GLN A 55 9.09 -20.31 1.75
N ARG A 56 8.20 -19.82 2.62
CA ARG A 56 6.80 -19.57 2.27
C ARG A 56 6.68 -18.52 1.15
N LEU A 57 7.36 -17.39 1.28
CA LEU A 57 7.42 -16.34 0.27
C LEU A 57 7.95 -16.87 -1.07
N THR A 58 9.03 -17.66 -1.05
CA THR A 58 9.60 -18.27 -2.26
C THR A 58 8.59 -19.18 -2.95
N SER A 59 7.83 -19.97 -2.17
CA SER A 59 6.79 -20.85 -2.72
C SER A 59 5.65 -20.04 -3.37
N ILE A 60 5.24 -18.93 -2.76
CA ILE A 60 4.24 -18.01 -3.32
C ILE A 60 4.75 -17.38 -4.62
N LEU A 61 6.00 -16.91 -4.64
CA LEU A 61 6.63 -16.33 -5.84
C LEU A 61 6.63 -17.30 -7.02
N GLU A 62 7.06 -18.54 -6.81
CA GLU A 62 7.08 -19.58 -7.85
C GLU A 62 5.65 -19.95 -8.30
N TYR A 63 4.71 -20.10 -7.36
CA TYR A 63 3.31 -20.39 -7.67
C TYR A 63 2.65 -19.28 -8.52
N SER A 64 2.95 -18.01 -8.21
CA SER A 64 2.39 -16.86 -8.92
C SER A 64 3.06 -16.55 -10.26
N PHE A 65 4.23 -17.11 -10.55
CA PHE A 65 5.03 -16.74 -11.72
C PHE A 65 4.32 -16.93 -13.06
N LEU A 66 3.81 -18.14 -13.33
CA LEU A 66 3.17 -18.44 -14.60
C LEU A 66 1.85 -17.68 -14.78
N PRO A 67 0.89 -17.69 -13.82
CA PRO A 67 -0.38 -16.98 -14.00
C PRO A 67 -0.21 -15.47 -14.26
N VAL A 68 0.71 -14.81 -13.56
CA VAL A 68 0.97 -13.37 -13.74
C VAL A 68 1.62 -13.08 -15.11
N SER A 69 2.51 -13.96 -15.56
CA SER A 69 3.23 -13.85 -16.84
C SER A 69 2.32 -14.07 -18.05
N GLU A 70 1.43 -15.07 -17.98
CA GLU A 70 0.52 -15.44 -19.06
C GLU A 70 -0.48 -14.33 -19.40
N GLN A 71 -0.95 -13.58 -18.40
CA GLN A 71 -1.85 -12.43 -18.61
C GLN A 71 -1.25 -11.31 -19.50
N LEU A 72 0.07 -11.26 -19.70
CA LEU A 72 0.73 -10.36 -20.67
C LEU A 72 1.42 -11.10 -21.81
N GLY A 73 1.32 -12.43 -21.85
CA GLY A 73 2.04 -13.28 -22.80
C GLY A 73 3.55 -13.05 -22.75
N HIS A 74 4.13 -12.84 -21.57
CA HIS A 74 5.57 -12.60 -21.39
C HIS A 74 6.07 -13.21 -20.09
N GLN A 75 7.04 -14.11 -20.18
CA GLN A 75 7.74 -14.65 -19.01
C GLN A 75 9.01 -13.85 -18.78
N PRO A 76 9.15 -13.17 -17.63
CA PRO A 76 10.33 -12.38 -17.35
C PRO A 76 11.53 -13.27 -17.05
N SER A 77 12.73 -12.77 -17.38
CA SER A 77 13.97 -13.46 -16.97
C SER A 77 14.19 -13.34 -15.46
N LYS A 78 14.84 -14.37 -14.86
CA LYS A 78 15.09 -14.52 -13.42
C LYS A 78 15.37 -13.22 -12.67
N ILE A 79 14.73 -13.04 -11.51
CA ILE A 79 14.73 -11.79 -10.74
C ILE A 79 15.23 -11.97 -9.30
N PRO A 80 16.17 -11.13 -8.83
CA PRO A 80 16.49 -11.03 -7.41
C PRO A 80 15.33 -10.42 -6.61
N VAL A 81 15.04 -10.99 -5.44
CA VAL A 81 14.07 -10.48 -4.47
C VAL A 81 14.82 -10.23 -3.16
N ILE A 82 14.78 -9.01 -2.65
CA ILE A 82 15.44 -8.63 -1.39
C ILE A 82 14.37 -8.38 -0.33
N VAL A 83 14.50 -9.04 0.82
CA VAL A 83 13.55 -8.95 1.93
C VAL A 83 14.10 -8.07 3.06
N HIS A 84 13.31 -7.07 3.45
CA HIS A 84 13.61 -6.10 4.51
C HIS A 84 12.62 -6.26 5.69
N ASN A 85 12.78 -7.31 6.49
CA ASN A 85 11.85 -7.69 7.58
C ASN A 85 11.96 -6.83 8.86
N TYR A 86 12.90 -5.89 8.94
CA TYR A 86 13.11 -5.00 10.10
C TYR A 86 12.27 -3.71 10.05
N SER A 87 11.49 -3.49 8.99
CA SER A 87 10.55 -2.37 8.90
C SER A 87 9.24 -2.70 9.62
N ALA A 88 8.68 -1.71 10.32
CA ALA A 88 7.32 -1.74 10.85
C ALA A 88 6.28 -1.18 9.85
N ILE A 89 6.67 -0.91 8.61
CA ILE A 89 5.77 -0.50 7.52
C ILE A 89 5.81 -1.55 6.42
N SER A 90 4.62 -2.05 6.05
CA SER A 90 4.43 -2.96 4.93
C SER A 90 4.61 -2.22 3.62
N ASN A 91 5.40 -2.77 2.70
CA ASN A 91 5.64 -2.15 1.39
C ASN A 91 6.29 -3.14 0.41
N GLY A 92 6.21 -2.86 -0.88
CA GLY A 92 6.91 -3.55 -1.96
C GLY A 92 7.18 -2.57 -3.09
N PHE A 93 8.22 -2.83 -3.88
CA PHE A 93 8.42 -2.13 -5.15
C PHE A 93 9.42 -2.88 -6.04
N VAL A 94 9.38 -2.59 -7.33
CA VAL A 94 10.36 -3.06 -8.31
C VAL A 94 11.33 -1.94 -8.68
N SER A 95 12.63 -2.21 -8.52
CA SER A 95 13.70 -1.43 -9.16
C SER A 95 14.12 -2.13 -10.44
N TRP A 96 14.41 -1.40 -11.52
CA TRP A 96 14.77 -2.03 -12.79
C TRP A 96 16.25 -1.99 -13.15
N ALA A 97 17.04 -1.05 -12.64
CA ALA A 97 18.44 -0.91 -13.02
C ALA A 97 19.35 -0.63 -11.81
N PRO A 98 19.86 -1.67 -11.10
CA PRO A 98 19.72 -3.09 -11.43
C PRO A 98 18.35 -3.68 -11.05
N LYS A 99 17.84 -4.61 -11.87
CA LYS A 99 16.50 -5.19 -11.71
C LYS A 99 16.40 -6.06 -10.46
N ARG A 100 15.39 -5.82 -9.64
CA ARG A 100 15.08 -6.56 -8.41
C ARG A 100 13.73 -6.15 -7.84
N ILE A 101 13.13 -7.05 -7.07
CA ILE A 101 12.00 -6.75 -6.19
C ILE A 101 12.57 -6.46 -4.79
N GLU A 102 12.06 -5.43 -4.11
CA GLU A 102 12.36 -5.16 -2.69
C GLU A 102 11.06 -5.23 -1.88
N LEU A 103 11.02 -6.09 -0.87
CA LEU A 103 9.83 -6.37 -0.07
C LEU A 103 10.04 -6.04 1.41
N TYR A 104 9.06 -5.40 2.03
CA TYR A 104 8.98 -5.13 3.46
C TYR A 104 7.77 -5.91 4.01
N PRO A 105 7.95 -7.18 4.38
CA PRO A 105 6.87 -8.17 4.47
C PRO A 105 6.08 -8.16 5.79
N VAL A 106 6.20 -7.11 6.60
CA VAL A 106 5.40 -7.00 7.83
C VAL A 106 3.91 -6.98 7.43
N PRO A 107 3.03 -7.79 8.05
CA PRO A 107 1.61 -7.75 7.73
C PRO A 107 1.02 -6.37 8.04
N ASP A 108 0.27 -5.80 7.10
CA ASP A 108 -0.45 -4.56 7.33
C ASP A 108 -1.68 -4.86 8.21
N PRO A 109 -1.86 -4.24 9.39
CA PRO A 109 -3.06 -4.46 10.20
C PRO A 109 -4.35 -3.99 9.51
N GLY A 110 -4.24 -3.13 8.49
CA GLY A 110 -5.31 -2.75 7.57
C GLY A 110 -5.50 -3.68 6.37
N SER A 111 -4.75 -4.79 6.27
CA SER A 111 -4.84 -5.74 5.15
C SER A 111 -6.28 -6.14 4.90
N PHE A 112 -6.68 -6.30 3.64
CA PHE A 112 -8.03 -6.76 3.28
C PHE A 112 -8.13 -8.30 3.36
N PRO A 113 -9.26 -8.95 3.00
CA PRO A 113 -9.44 -10.41 3.10
C PRO A 113 -8.57 -11.26 2.16
N GLN A 114 -7.29 -10.90 2.02
CA GLN A 114 -6.29 -11.57 1.21
C GLN A 114 -5.00 -11.65 2.01
N GLU A 115 -4.29 -12.76 1.86
CA GLU A 115 -2.99 -12.95 2.49
C GLU A 115 -1.98 -11.88 2.03
N SER A 116 -1.33 -11.20 2.97
CA SER A 116 -0.53 -10.00 2.68
C SER A 116 0.69 -10.27 1.80
N LEU A 117 1.38 -11.41 1.96
CA LEU A 117 2.53 -11.76 1.13
C LEU A 117 2.08 -12.15 -0.28
N GLU A 118 0.97 -12.87 -0.42
CA GLU A 118 0.38 -13.22 -1.71
C GLU A 118 -0.05 -11.97 -2.47
N GLN A 119 -0.76 -11.06 -1.81
CA GLN A 119 -1.12 -9.77 -2.39
C GLN A 119 0.10 -9.01 -2.91
N LEU A 120 1.12 -8.85 -2.05
CA LEU A 120 2.32 -8.09 -2.39
C LEU A 120 3.07 -8.76 -3.54
N THR A 121 3.15 -10.09 -3.52
CA THR A 121 3.81 -10.87 -4.57
C THR A 121 3.12 -10.71 -5.91
N LEU A 122 1.80 -10.87 -5.98
CA LEU A 122 1.04 -10.71 -7.23
C LEU A 122 1.22 -9.31 -7.82
N HIS A 123 1.17 -8.27 -6.97
CA HIS A 123 1.30 -6.89 -7.40
C HIS A 123 2.70 -6.56 -7.94
N GLU A 124 3.74 -6.84 -7.15
CA GLU A 124 5.11 -6.50 -7.54
C GLU A 124 5.61 -7.36 -8.70
N LEU A 125 5.22 -8.63 -8.74
CA LEU A 125 5.55 -9.51 -9.86
C LEU A 125 4.92 -9.02 -11.16
N ARG A 126 3.73 -8.41 -11.10
CA ARG A 126 3.11 -7.81 -12.29
C ARG A 126 3.96 -6.67 -12.85
N HIS A 127 4.55 -5.83 -12.01
CA HIS A 127 5.49 -4.79 -12.46
C HIS A 127 6.75 -5.37 -13.11
N VAL A 128 7.28 -6.48 -12.59
CA VAL A 128 8.38 -7.21 -13.24
C VAL A 128 7.99 -7.62 -14.66
N VAL A 129 6.83 -8.27 -14.84
CA VAL A 129 6.38 -8.72 -16.16
C VAL A 129 6.19 -7.52 -17.11
N GLN A 130 5.54 -6.45 -16.65
CA GLN A 130 5.32 -5.22 -17.43
C GLN A 130 6.64 -4.62 -17.93
N VAL A 131 7.64 -4.50 -17.06
CA VAL A 131 8.90 -3.84 -17.41
C VAL A 131 9.84 -4.77 -18.17
N ASP A 132 9.92 -6.07 -17.85
CA ASP A 132 10.74 -7.02 -18.61
C ASP A 132 10.23 -7.17 -20.05
N LYS A 133 8.91 -7.13 -20.26
CA LYS A 133 8.27 -7.18 -21.59
C LYS A 133 8.67 -6.01 -22.48
N LEU A 134 9.17 -4.91 -21.93
CA LEU A 134 9.72 -3.82 -22.72
C LEU A 134 11.06 -4.15 -23.37
N ASN A 135 11.79 -5.18 -22.91
CA ASN A 135 13.10 -5.57 -23.44
C ASN A 135 13.02 -6.37 -24.75
N GLN A 136 12.35 -5.81 -25.75
CA GLN A 136 12.18 -6.39 -27.09
C GLN A 136 12.24 -5.31 -28.17
N GLY A 137 12.25 -5.72 -29.44
CA GLY A 137 12.25 -4.78 -30.58
C GLY A 137 13.36 -3.74 -30.49
N PHE A 138 13.03 -2.48 -30.75
CA PHE A 138 13.98 -1.37 -30.69
C PHE A 138 14.55 -1.14 -29.29
N THR A 139 13.75 -1.35 -28.22
CA THR A 139 14.24 -1.22 -26.85
C THR A 139 15.33 -2.25 -26.54
N ARG A 140 15.23 -3.48 -27.07
CA ARG A 140 16.28 -4.51 -26.92
C ARG A 140 17.58 -4.13 -27.64
N LEU A 141 17.48 -3.51 -28.81
CA LEU A 141 18.66 -2.97 -29.50
C LEU A 141 19.36 -1.92 -28.63
N PHE A 142 18.59 -1.04 -27.98
CA PHE A 142 19.14 -0.01 -27.10
C PHE A 142 19.71 -0.57 -25.79
N SER A 143 19.13 -1.67 -25.28
CA SER A 143 19.62 -2.34 -24.07
C SER A 143 20.98 -3.02 -24.25
N TRP A 144 21.42 -3.30 -25.48
CA TRP A 144 22.81 -3.73 -25.73
C TRP A 144 23.85 -2.64 -25.40
N PHE A 145 23.49 -1.36 -25.50
CA PHE A 145 24.39 -0.25 -25.23
C PHE A 145 24.26 0.30 -23.80
N LEU A 146 23.03 0.41 -23.29
CA LEU A 146 22.76 1.00 -21.97
C LEU A 146 22.37 -0.03 -20.89
N GLY A 147 22.33 -1.31 -21.23
CA GLY A 147 21.87 -2.35 -20.31
C GLY A 147 20.42 -2.14 -19.87
N GLN A 148 20.16 -2.42 -18.60
CA GLN A 148 18.83 -2.29 -18.00
C GLN A 148 18.31 -0.84 -17.95
N GLN A 149 19.20 0.16 -18.05
CA GLN A 149 18.80 1.58 -18.09
C GLN A 149 17.96 1.92 -19.33
N ALA A 150 18.20 1.25 -20.47
CA ALA A 150 17.37 1.42 -21.66
C ALA A 150 15.91 1.05 -21.37
N VAL A 151 15.71 -0.13 -20.77
CA VAL A 151 14.39 -0.66 -20.46
C VAL A 151 13.70 0.20 -19.39
N GLY A 152 14.43 0.59 -18.33
CA GLY A 152 13.90 1.50 -17.29
C GLY A 152 13.58 2.90 -17.80
N GLY A 153 14.32 3.41 -18.80
CA GLY A 153 14.00 4.67 -19.47
C GLY A 153 12.71 4.57 -20.29
N VAL A 154 12.54 3.47 -21.04
CA VAL A 154 11.32 3.21 -21.82
C VAL A 154 10.11 2.98 -20.93
N SER A 155 10.25 2.35 -19.75
CA SER A 155 9.12 2.16 -18.83
C SER A 155 8.51 3.47 -18.35
N GLY A 156 9.30 4.55 -18.29
CA GLY A 156 8.80 5.90 -17.96
C GLY A 156 7.79 6.48 -18.97
N ILE A 157 7.63 5.86 -20.14
CA ILE A 157 6.59 6.21 -21.12
C ILE A 157 5.20 5.70 -20.67
N ILE A 158 5.16 4.62 -19.88
CA ILE A 158 3.91 4.04 -19.38
C ILE A 158 3.45 4.90 -18.19
N PRO A 159 2.24 5.49 -18.23
CA PRO A 159 1.76 6.32 -17.13
C PRO A 159 1.45 5.46 -15.91
N PHE A 160 1.64 6.03 -14.70
CA PHE A 160 1.41 5.31 -13.44
C PHE A 160 0.01 4.70 -13.34
N TRP A 161 -1.05 5.38 -13.78
CA TRP A 161 -2.40 4.80 -13.75
C TRP A 161 -2.53 3.49 -14.53
N LEU A 162 -1.74 3.31 -15.60
CA LEU A 162 -1.75 2.08 -16.37
C LEU A 162 -0.91 1.01 -15.67
N LEU A 163 0.33 1.34 -15.26
CA LEU A 163 1.18 0.39 -14.53
C LEU A 163 0.47 -0.18 -13.30
N GLU A 164 -0.09 0.70 -12.49
CA GLU A 164 -0.66 0.41 -11.18
C GLU A 164 -2.08 -0.12 -11.30
N GLY A 165 -2.86 0.41 -12.25
CA GLY A 165 -4.19 -0.11 -12.56
C GLY A 165 -4.16 -1.55 -13.09
N ASP A 166 -3.19 -1.87 -13.94
CA ASP A 166 -2.99 -3.23 -14.46
C ASP A 166 -2.41 -4.18 -13.40
N ALA A 167 -1.55 -3.69 -12.51
CA ALA A 167 -1.12 -4.46 -11.34
C ALA A 167 -2.27 -4.76 -10.35
N VAL A 168 -3.16 -3.79 -10.12
CA VAL A 168 -4.38 -4.01 -9.32
C VAL A 168 -5.36 -4.96 -10.03
N TYR A 169 -5.47 -4.89 -11.36
CA TYR A 169 -6.30 -5.83 -12.12
C TYR A 169 -5.74 -7.27 -12.02
N SER A 170 -4.43 -7.44 -12.19
CA SER A 170 -3.76 -8.74 -12.08
C SER A 170 -3.92 -9.35 -10.69
N GLU A 171 -3.64 -8.61 -9.61
CA GLU A 171 -3.84 -9.15 -8.25
C GLU A 171 -5.32 -9.48 -7.98
N THR A 172 -6.27 -8.71 -8.53
CA THR A 172 -7.71 -8.93 -8.28
C THR A 172 -8.24 -10.12 -9.05
N SER A 173 -7.73 -10.38 -10.25
CA SER A 173 -8.15 -11.50 -11.08
C SER A 173 -7.49 -12.83 -10.69
N LEU A 174 -6.30 -12.78 -10.08
CA LEU A 174 -5.52 -13.97 -9.72
C LEU A 174 -5.63 -14.37 -8.24
N SER A 175 -6.45 -13.67 -7.45
CA SER A 175 -6.64 -13.98 -6.03
C SER A 175 -8.12 -14.07 -5.65
N HIS A 176 -8.39 -14.61 -4.46
CA HIS A 176 -9.76 -14.69 -3.93
C HIS A 176 -10.32 -13.32 -3.51
N SER A 177 -9.45 -12.38 -3.16
CA SER A 177 -9.80 -10.99 -2.85
C SER A 177 -8.65 -10.08 -3.29
N GLY A 178 -8.91 -9.14 -4.20
CA GLY A 178 -7.95 -8.08 -4.54
C GLY A 178 -8.54 -6.70 -4.38
N ARG A 179 -7.71 -5.65 -4.44
CA ARG A 179 -8.17 -4.27 -4.19
C ARG A 179 -9.34 -3.87 -5.07
N GLY A 180 -9.37 -4.32 -6.32
CA GLY A 180 -10.44 -4.06 -7.28
C GLY A 180 -11.84 -4.59 -6.87
N SER A 181 -11.89 -5.58 -5.99
CA SER A 181 -13.13 -6.16 -5.44
C SER A 181 -13.65 -5.44 -4.18
N LEU A 182 -12.83 -4.60 -3.56
CA LEU A 182 -13.13 -4.01 -2.25
C LEU A 182 -14.09 -2.81 -2.41
N PRO A 183 -15.18 -2.75 -1.61
CA PRO A 183 -16.11 -1.63 -1.66
C PRO A 183 -15.43 -0.26 -1.47
N PHE A 184 -14.48 -0.16 -0.52
CA PHE A 184 -13.79 1.10 -0.24
C PHE A 184 -12.94 1.59 -1.43
N PHE A 185 -12.44 0.68 -2.27
CA PHE A 185 -11.57 1.00 -3.40
C PHE A 185 -12.33 1.71 -4.53
N LYS A 186 -13.62 1.41 -4.70
CA LYS A 186 -14.52 2.13 -5.62
C LYS A 186 -15.36 3.22 -4.94
N MET A 187 -15.49 3.20 -3.61
CA MET A 187 -16.40 4.05 -2.85
C MET A 187 -16.26 5.52 -3.19
N LYS A 188 -15.03 6.06 -3.19
CA LYS A 188 -14.82 7.49 -3.38
C LYS A 188 -15.02 7.94 -4.83
N LEU A 189 -14.63 7.10 -5.80
CA LEU A 189 -14.95 7.32 -7.22
C LEU A 189 -16.47 7.34 -7.44
N ARG A 190 -17.18 6.37 -6.84
CA ARG A 190 -18.64 6.28 -6.89
C ARG A 190 -19.30 7.49 -6.27
N ALA A 191 -18.88 7.90 -5.06
CA ALA A 191 -19.42 9.08 -4.39
C ALA A 191 -19.25 10.34 -5.24
N LEU A 192 -18.03 10.60 -5.76
CA LEU A 192 -17.76 11.74 -6.62
C LEU A 192 -18.58 11.72 -7.92
N SER A 193 -18.82 10.55 -8.48
CA SER A 193 -19.61 10.38 -9.70
C SER A 193 -21.10 10.60 -9.50
N LEU A 194 -21.64 10.30 -8.31
CA LEU A 194 -23.06 10.47 -8.00
C LEU A 194 -23.40 11.84 -7.42
N GLU A 195 -22.44 12.52 -6.79
CA GLU A 195 -22.64 13.85 -6.18
C GLU A 195 -22.68 14.98 -7.21
N LYS A 196 -21.96 14.83 -8.34
CA LYS A 196 -21.82 15.88 -9.36
C LYS A 196 -22.18 15.34 -10.74
N ASP A 197 -23.04 16.07 -11.44
CA ASP A 197 -23.45 15.71 -12.81
C ASP A 197 -22.28 15.79 -13.81
N ASP A 198 -21.25 16.63 -13.54
CA ASP A 198 -20.01 16.65 -14.31
C ASP A 198 -18.89 15.91 -13.53
N PHE A 199 -18.60 14.69 -13.98
CA PHE A 199 -17.55 13.87 -13.39
C PHE A 199 -16.17 14.54 -13.56
N CYS A 200 -15.28 14.31 -12.60
CA CYS A 200 -13.94 14.91 -12.60
C CYS A 200 -13.23 14.77 -13.97
N SER A 201 -12.71 15.86 -14.54
CA SER A 201 -11.98 15.80 -15.81
C SER A 201 -10.73 14.92 -15.71
N PHE A 202 -10.29 14.34 -16.82
CA PHE A 202 -9.09 13.51 -16.88
C PHE A 202 -7.87 14.25 -16.33
N ASP A 203 -7.67 15.52 -16.72
CA ASP A 203 -6.50 16.28 -16.29
C ASP A 203 -6.52 16.53 -14.78
N LYS A 204 -7.70 16.78 -14.18
CA LYS A 204 -7.82 16.94 -12.72
C LYS A 204 -7.62 15.61 -11.98
N MET A 205 -8.06 14.49 -12.56
CA MET A 205 -7.78 13.16 -12.00
C MET A 205 -6.28 12.82 -12.09
N PHE A 206 -5.62 13.20 -13.19
CA PHE A 206 -4.22 12.92 -13.44
C PHE A 206 -3.26 13.80 -12.60
N PHE A 207 -3.54 15.10 -12.50
CA PHE A 207 -2.69 16.05 -11.76
C PHE A 207 -3.10 16.25 -10.30
N GLY A 208 -4.27 15.76 -9.89
CA GLY A 208 -4.81 15.93 -8.55
C GLY A 208 -5.42 17.31 -8.29
N SER A 209 -5.66 17.62 -7.02
CA SER A 209 -6.21 18.91 -6.58
C SER A 209 -5.74 19.24 -5.17
N TYR A 210 -5.30 20.49 -4.94
CA TYR A 210 -5.00 21.00 -3.60
C TYR A 210 -6.24 21.48 -2.82
N LYS A 211 -7.44 21.18 -3.34
CA LYS A 211 -8.72 21.63 -2.76
C LYS A 211 -9.74 20.52 -2.65
N ASN A 212 -9.90 19.72 -3.71
CA ASN A 212 -10.90 18.66 -3.76
C ASN A 212 -10.24 17.31 -3.51
N TYR A 213 -10.97 16.38 -2.91
CA TYR A 213 -10.52 14.99 -2.91
C TYR A 213 -10.46 14.44 -4.34
N ILE A 214 -9.34 13.83 -4.69
CA ILE A 214 -9.14 13.12 -5.96
C ILE A 214 -8.63 11.71 -5.63
N PRO A 215 -9.34 10.65 -6.08
CA PRO A 215 -8.86 9.27 -6.01
C PRO A 215 -7.48 9.13 -6.65
N ASP A 216 -6.64 8.27 -6.06
CA ASP A 216 -5.31 8.00 -6.61
C ASP A 216 -5.35 7.17 -7.90
N TYR A 217 -4.18 7.07 -8.55
CA TYR A 217 -3.99 6.35 -9.81
C TYR A 217 -4.20 4.84 -9.71
N TYR A 218 -4.16 4.24 -8.51
CA TYR A 218 -4.55 2.85 -8.33
C TYR A 218 -6.06 2.70 -8.57
N GLN A 219 -6.85 3.56 -7.94
CA GLN A 219 -8.31 3.47 -7.98
C GLN A 219 -8.86 3.75 -9.37
N TYR A 220 -8.53 4.90 -9.97
CA TYR A 220 -9.07 5.22 -11.29
C TYR A 220 -8.39 4.43 -12.41
N GLY A 221 -7.09 4.10 -12.24
CA GLY A 221 -6.33 3.29 -13.19
C GLY A 221 -6.91 1.89 -13.32
N TYR A 222 -7.22 1.23 -12.19
CA TYR A 222 -7.89 -0.07 -12.18
C TYR A 222 -9.23 -0.03 -12.93
N GLN A 223 -10.06 0.99 -12.69
CA GLN A 223 -11.34 1.11 -13.40
C GLN A 223 -11.17 1.22 -14.91
N MET A 224 -10.19 2.01 -15.37
CA MET A 224 -9.87 2.13 -16.80
C MET A 224 -9.35 0.81 -17.39
N VAL A 225 -8.47 0.11 -16.67
CA VAL A 225 -7.93 -1.18 -17.13
C VAL A 225 -9.03 -2.23 -17.18
N ALA A 226 -9.80 -2.41 -16.11
CA ALA A 226 -10.88 -3.39 -16.03
C ALA A 226 -11.95 -3.15 -17.11
N PHE A 227 -12.43 -1.91 -17.28
CA PHE A 227 -13.38 -1.54 -18.33
C PHE A 227 -12.83 -1.80 -19.73
N SER A 228 -11.59 -1.39 -19.98
CA SER A 228 -10.98 -1.54 -21.30
C SER A 228 -10.74 -3.01 -21.67
N ILE A 229 -10.36 -3.87 -20.72
CA ILE A 229 -10.26 -5.31 -20.94
C ILE A 229 -11.64 -5.90 -21.22
N GLN A 230 -12.64 -5.56 -20.42
CA GLN A 230 -14.02 -6.02 -20.62
C GLN A 230 -14.56 -5.66 -22.01
N LYS A 231 -14.24 -4.47 -22.50
CA LYS A 231 -14.79 -3.93 -23.76
C LYS A 231 -13.97 -4.27 -25.00
N TYR A 232 -12.64 -4.22 -24.91
CA TYR A 232 -11.72 -4.32 -26.05
C TYR A 232 -10.88 -5.61 -26.06
N GLY A 233 -10.98 -6.43 -25.00
CA GLY A 233 -10.32 -7.72 -24.88
C GLY A 233 -9.02 -7.70 -24.07
N GLU A 234 -8.67 -8.87 -23.54
CA GLU A 234 -7.54 -9.07 -22.61
C GLU A 234 -6.17 -8.70 -23.22
N SER A 235 -6.02 -8.84 -24.54
CA SER A 235 -4.76 -8.56 -25.23
C SER A 235 -4.41 -7.06 -25.33
N LEU A 236 -5.34 -6.14 -25.04
CA LEU A 236 -5.20 -4.70 -25.26
C LEU A 236 -3.90 -4.14 -24.67
N TRP A 237 -3.67 -4.36 -23.38
CA TRP A 237 -2.53 -3.79 -22.66
C TRP A 237 -1.22 -4.50 -22.97
N GLY A 238 -1.25 -5.82 -23.18
CA GLY A 238 -0.10 -6.58 -23.68
C GLY A 238 0.40 -6.04 -25.03
N ASN A 239 -0.51 -5.83 -25.98
CA ASN A 239 -0.23 -5.24 -27.29
C ASN A 239 0.24 -3.78 -27.17
N SER A 240 -0.27 -3.02 -26.20
CA SER A 240 0.21 -1.66 -25.95
C SER A 240 1.64 -1.62 -25.45
N ILE A 241 2.00 -2.50 -24.51
CA ILE A 241 3.38 -2.63 -24.02
C ILE A 241 4.29 -3.09 -25.17
N ASP A 242 3.87 -4.05 -25.99
CA ASP A 242 4.63 -4.48 -27.18
C ASP A 242 4.87 -3.33 -28.16
N PHE A 243 3.86 -2.49 -28.40
CA PHE A 243 3.99 -1.34 -29.29
C PHE A 243 4.98 -0.32 -28.74
N ILE A 244 4.92 -0.01 -27.44
CA ILE A 244 5.85 0.91 -26.76
C ILE A 244 7.28 0.36 -26.84
N ALA A 245 7.47 -0.93 -26.54
CA ALA A 245 8.77 -1.59 -26.58
C ALA A 245 9.42 -1.55 -27.97
N LYS A 246 8.62 -1.76 -29.02
CA LYS A 246 9.10 -1.78 -30.41
C LYS A 246 9.29 -0.38 -31.00
N ASN A 247 8.58 0.64 -30.49
CA ASN A 247 8.55 1.98 -31.06
C ASN A 247 8.75 3.11 -30.02
N PRO A 248 9.73 3.01 -29.10
CA PRO A 248 9.89 3.98 -28.01
C PRO A 248 10.33 5.37 -28.50
N TYR A 249 10.85 5.46 -29.72
CA TYR A 249 11.27 6.69 -30.38
C TYR A 249 10.12 7.51 -30.96
N THR A 250 8.90 6.97 -30.98
CA THR A 250 7.73 7.69 -31.52
C THR A 250 7.22 8.74 -30.53
N LEU A 251 6.58 9.80 -31.04
CA LEU A 251 5.91 10.76 -30.18
C LEU A 251 4.62 10.14 -29.64
N PHE A 252 4.58 9.93 -28.32
CA PHE A 252 3.42 9.37 -27.59
C PHE A 252 3.00 7.95 -28.04
N PRO A 253 3.88 6.93 -27.93
CA PRO A 253 3.60 5.58 -28.41
C PRO A 253 2.35 4.94 -27.79
N LEU A 254 2.06 5.21 -26.51
CA LEU A 254 0.83 4.73 -25.88
C LEU A 254 -0.42 5.31 -26.55
N HIS A 255 -0.41 6.59 -26.93
CA HIS A 255 -1.52 7.21 -27.63
C HIS A 255 -1.74 6.56 -29.00
N LEU A 256 -0.65 6.33 -29.76
CA LEU A 256 -0.70 5.67 -31.06
C LEU A 256 -1.26 4.23 -30.96
N SER A 257 -0.77 3.47 -29.97
CA SER A 257 -1.26 2.12 -29.71
C SER A 257 -2.75 2.11 -29.34
N LEU A 258 -3.16 2.97 -28.40
CA LEU A 258 -4.57 3.06 -27.99
C LEU A 258 -5.47 3.45 -29.15
N LYS A 259 -5.09 4.44 -29.97
CA LYS A 259 -5.86 4.84 -31.15
C LYS A 259 -5.98 3.70 -32.15
N LYS A 260 -4.91 2.93 -32.38
CA LYS A 260 -4.93 1.76 -33.27
C LYS A 260 -5.86 0.66 -32.77
N GLN A 261 -5.85 0.37 -31.47
CA GLN A 261 -6.58 -0.77 -30.91
C GLN A 261 -8.04 -0.46 -30.55
N THR A 262 -8.33 0.76 -30.14
CA THR A 262 -9.65 1.14 -29.59
C THR A 262 -10.33 2.26 -30.37
N GLY A 263 -9.60 2.96 -31.26
CA GLY A 263 -10.05 4.23 -31.86
C GLY A 263 -10.02 5.42 -30.88
N LEU A 264 -9.62 5.21 -29.62
CA LEU A 264 -9.66 6.23 -28.57
C LEU A 264 -8.27 6.71 -28.15
N SER A 265 -8.21 7.96 -27.71
CA SER A 265 -7.12 8.49 -26.91
C SER A 265 -7.33 8.16 -25.43
N LYS A 266 -6.29 8.31 -24.60
CA LYS A 266 -6.39 8.15 -23.14
C LYS A 266 -7.53 8.97 -22.50
N ARG A 267 -7.78 10.19 -22.97
CA ARG A 267 -8.85 11.06 -22.47
C ARG A 267 -10.24 10.57 -22.87
N GLU A 268 -10.36 10.06 -24.09
CA GLU A 268 -11.62 9.50 -24.59
C GLU A 268 -11.92 8.16 -23.89
N LEU A 269 -10.92 7.31 -23.68
CA LEU A 269 -11.05 6.08 -22.90
C LEU A 269 -11.49 6.37 -21.46
N TYR A 270 -10.88 7.37 -20.80
CA TYR A 270 -11.29 7.82 -19.47
C TYR A 270 -12.76 8.25 -19.44
N ARG A 271 -13.15 9.14 -20.37
CA ARG A 271 -14.53 9.64 -20.46
C ARG A 271 -15.50 8.48 -20.67
N GLU A 272 -15.17 7.56 -21.57
CA GLU A 272 -16.04 6.42 -21.86
C GLU A 272 -16.17 5.48 -20.65
N THR A 273 -15.06 5.17 -19.98
CA THR A 273 -15.03 4.36 -18.74
C THR A 273 -15.96 4.95 -17.70
N PHE A 274 -15.81 6.24 -17.40
CA PHE A 274 -16.56 6.86 -16.32
C PHE A 274 -18.00 7.23 -16.69
N ASN A 275 -18.32 7.40 -17.98
CA ASN A 275 -19.70 7.47 -18.44
C ASN A 275 -20.42 6.13 -18.23
N TYR A 276 -19.75 5.02 -18.54
CA TYR A 276 -20.26 3.67 -18.27
C TYR A 276 -20.47 3.46 -16.77
N LEU A 277 -19.45 3.71 -15.95
CA LEU A 277 -19.54 3.53 -14.50
C LEU A 277 -20.56 4.45 -13.83
N HIS A 278 -20.70 5.70 -14.28
CA HIS A 278 -21.71 6.62 -13.76
C HIS A 278 -23.11 6.05 -13.97
N LYS A 279 -23.41 5.51 -15.16
CA LYS A 279 -24.69 4.87 -15.46
C LYS A 279 -24.95 3.68 -14.52
N GLU A 280 -23.98 2.77 -14.42
CA GLU A 280 -24.07 1.58 -13.55
C GLU A 280 -24.29 1.98 -12.08
N TRP A 281 -23.51 2.94 -11.58
CA TRP A 281 -23.61 3.38 -10.19
C TRP A 281 -24.91 4.12 -9.90
N LYS A 282 -25.46 4.87 -10.87
CA LYS A 282 -26.75 5.56 -10.74
C LYS A 282 -27.90 4.57 -10.65
N GLU A 283 -27.89 3.53 -11.48
CA GLU A 283 -28.85 2.43 -11.41
C GLU A 283 -28.73 1.66 -10.09
N GLN A 284 -27.51 1.31 -9.65
CA GLN A 284 -27.31 0.70 -8.34
C GLN A 284 -27.79 1.60 -7.19
N ASN A 285 -27.63 2.92 -7.32
CA ASN A 285 -28.05 3.87 -6.29
C ASN A 285 -29.58 4.00 -6.20
N SER A 286 -30.32 3.87 -7.31
CA SER A 286 -31.78 3.95 -7.29
C SER A 286 -32.46 2.75 -6.62
N GLN A 287 -31.72 1.65 -6.42
CA GLN A 287 -32.21 0.44 -5.74
C GLN A 287 -31.86 0.40 -4.25
N ILE A 288 -31.20 1.44 -3.71
CA ILE A 288 -30.77 1.50 -2.31
C ILE A 288 -31.69 2.46 -1.54
N SER A 289 -32.25 1.98 -0.43
CA SER A 289 -32.90 2.83 0.57
C SER A 289 -31.86 3.21 1.64
N PHE A 290 -31.56 4.50 1.75
CA PHE A 290 -30.64 5.00 2.76
C PHE A 290 -31.32 5.07 4.14
N THR A 291 -30.57 4.69 5.18
CA THR A 291 -30.98 4.95 6.57
C THR A 291 -30.84 6.43 6.88
N GLU A 292 -31.74 6.97 7.71
CA GLU A 292 -31.60 8.33 8.22
C GLU A 292 -30.34 8.45 9.08
N PHE A 293 -29.70 9.62 9.02
CA PHE A 293 -28.51 9.92 9.81
C PHE A 293 -28.45 11.40 10.17
N ASP A 294 -27.90 11.70 11.34
CA ASP A 294 -27.64 13.07 11.77
C ASP A 294 -26.27 13.56 11.30
N THR A 295 -26.23 14.81 10.83
CA THR A 295 -24.97 15.49 10.51
C THR A 295 -24.50 16.30 11.71
N ILE A 296 -23.48 15.79 12.41
CA ILE A 296 -22.87 16.45 13.57
C ILE A 296 -22.06 17.67 13.14
N ASN A 297 -21.12 17.48 12.21
CA ASN A 297 -20.29 18.58 11.72
C ASN A 297 -20.98 19.33 10.58
N LYS A 298 -21.37 20.58 10.85
CA LYS A 298 -22.02 21.47 9.87
C LYS A 298 -21.07 22.50 9.27
N SER A 299 -19.80 22.48 9.64
CA SER A 299 -18.82 23.45 9.17
C SER A 299 -18.47 23.22 7.69
N LYS A 300 -18.44 24.31 6.91
CA LYS A 300 -18.00 24.28 5.51
C LYS A 300 -16.49 24.54 5.46
N HIS A 301 -15.72 23.53 5.11
CA HIS A 301 -14.29 23.68 4.90
C HIS A 301 -13.97 24.17 3.48
N LYS A 302 -12.89 24.94 3.34
CA LYS A 302 -12.44 25.46 2.03
C LYS A 302 -11.80 24.37 1.17
N SER A 303 -11.19 23.39 1.83
CA SER A 303 -10.49 22.22 1.31
C SER A 303 -11.22 20.95 1.73
N TYR A 304 -10.88 19.83 1.10
CA TYR A 304 -11.35 18.52 1.54
C TYR A 304 -10.80 18.18 2.93
N THR A 305 -11.73 17.79 3.80
CA THR A 305 -11.48 17.35 5.17
C THR A 305 -12.21 16.03 5.42
N SER A 306 -11.57 15.11 6.12
CA SER A 306 -12.10 13.80 6.49
C SER A 306 -11.99 13.61 8.00
N TYR A 307 -13.05 13.04 8.58
CA TYR A 307 -13.13 12.66 9.98
C TYR A 307 -13.24 11.14 10.03
N ARG A 308 -12.40 10.49 10.84
CA ARG A 308 -12.33 9.03 10.94
C ARG A 308 -12.21 8.59 12.38
N PHE A 309 -12.59 7.34 12.62
CA PHE A 309 -12.51 6.66 13.91
C PHE A 309 -13.16 7.43 15.07
N PRO A 310 -14.46 7.79 14.95
CA PRO A 310 -15.15 8.45 16.05
C PRO A 310 -15.20 7.52 17.28
N GLN A 311 -14.90 8.06 18.46
CA GLN A 311 -14.95 7.38 19.75
C GLN A 311 -15.71 8.26 20.75
N TYR A 312 -16.74 7.74 21.41
CA TYR A 312 -17.44 8.49 22.46
C TYR A 312 -16.58 8.58 23.73
N ILE A 313 -16.40 9.79 24.26
CA ILE A 313 -15.90 9.97 25.64
C ILE A 313 -17.08 9.98 26.62
N ASN A 314 -18.20 10.58 26.20
CA ASN A 314 -19.46 10.67 26.94
C ASN A 314 -20.61 10.91 25.96
N ASP A 315 -21.83 11.04 26.49
CA ASP A 315 -23.09 11.22 25.73
C ASP A 315 -23.09 12.40 24.74
N SER A 316 -22.17 13.35 24.87
CA SER A 316 -22.16 14.58 24.06
C SER A 316 -20.82 14.87 23.38
N ILE A 317 -19.76 14.12 23.68
CA ILE A 317 -18.41 14.41 23.16
C ILE A 317 -17.84 13.16 22.48
N ILE A 318 -17.45 13.34 21.22
CA ILE A 318 -16.75 12.35 20.41
C ILE A 318 -15.32 12.81 20.18
N ILE A 319 -14.35 11.91 20.26
CA ILE A 319 -13.02 12.10 19.69
C ILE A 319 -13.01 11.56 18.27
N ALA A 320 -12.36 12.26 17.34
CA ALA A 320 -12.10 11.73 16.00
C ALA A 320 -10.70 12.12 15.51
N GLU A 321 -10.19 11.36 14.56
CA GLU A 321 -9.06 11.78 13.72
C GLU A 321 -9.59 12.69 12.61
N LYS A 322 -9.11 13.94 12.56
CA LYS A 322 -9.35 14.88 11.48
C LYS A 322 -8.11 14.98 10.60
N SER A 323 -8.28 14.93 9.29
CA SER A 323 -7.21 15.17 8.31
C SER A 323 -7.76 15.83 7.06
N GLY A 324 -6.91 16.51 6.30
CA GLY A 324 -7.31 17.22 5.09
C GLY A 324 -6.14 17.50 4.16
N ILE A 325 -6.41 18.19 3.07
CA ILE A 325 -5.36 18.55 2.09
C ILE A 325 -4.45 19.67 2.62
N ASP A 326 -4.99 20.57 3.44
CA ASP A 326 -4.31 21.73 4.01
C ASP A 326 -3.94 21.57 5.49
N GLN A 327 -4.14 20.38 6.06
CA GLN A 327 -3.81 20.11 7.46
C GLN A 327 -3.27 18.69 7.66
N ILE A 328 -2.32 18.58 8.59
CA ILE A 328 -1.85 17.27 9.08
C ILE A 328 -2.96 16.57 9.87
N LYS A 329 -2.70 15.32 10.26
CA LYS A 329 -3.62 14.57 11.13
C LYS A 329 -3.69 15.21 12.50
N GLU A 330 -4.89 15.33 13.03
CA GLU A 330 -5.19 15.92 14.34
C GLU A 330 -6.21 15.04 15.06
N PHE A 331 -6.05 14.85 16.36
CA PHE A 331 -7.12 14.36 17.21
C PHE A 331 -7.93 15.56 17.68
N ILE A 332 -9.25 15.47 17.52
CA ILE A 332 -10.18 16.54 17.87
C ILE A 332 -11.28 16.00 18.78
N THR A 333 -11.92 16.89 19.54
CA THR A 333 -13.26 16.64 20.08
C THR A 333 -14.32 17.29 19.22
N LEU A 334 -15.45 16.62 19.07
CA LEU A 334 -16.68 17.12 18.49
C LEU A 334 -17.81 17.02 19.52
N ASN A 335 -18.45 18.13 19.81
CA ASN A 335 -19.68 18.14 20.60
C ASN A 335 -20.86 17.76 19.70
N THR A 336 -21.54 16.66 20.02
CA THR A 336 -22.64 16.12 19.19
C THR A 336 -23.89 16.99 19.19
N ARG A 337 -24.07 17.84 20.23
CA ARG A 337 -25.22 18.73 20.37
C ARG A 337 -25.01 20.08 19.69
N THR A 338 -23.82 20.67 19.86
CA THR A 338 -23.52 22.01 19.33
C THR A 338 -22.80 21.99 17.99
N GLY A 339 -22.14 20.87 17.64
CA GLY A 339 -21.22 20.78 16.51
C GLY A 339 -19.87 21.49 16.76
N GLU A 340 -19.61 21.93 17.99
CA GLU A 340 -18.36 22.60 18.35
C GLU A 340 -17.17 21.63 18.23
N GLU A 341 -16.13 22.09 17.55
CA GLU A 341 -14.88 21.36 17.33
C GLU A 341 -13.73 21.98 18.10
N LYS A 342 -12.90 21.14 18.74
CA LYS A 342 -11.66 21.58 19.38
C LYS A 342 -10.52 20.60 19.09
N ILE A 343 -9.36 21.13 18.75
CA ILE A 343 -8.14 20.33 18.59
C ILE A 343 -7.65 19.88 19.96
N LEU A 344 -7.47 18.57 20.13
CA LEU A 344 -6.86 17.97 21.33
C LEU A 344 -5.36 17.81 21.16
N HIS A 345 -4.93 17.20 20.05
CA HIS A 345 -3.56 16.76 19.88
C HIS A 345 -3.19 16.60 18.40
N LYS A 346 -1.90 16.68 18.06
CA LYS A 346 -1.38 16.42 16.71
C LYS A 346 -0.35 15.28 16.78
N PRO A 347 -0.73 14.04 16.41
CA PRO A 347 0.17 12.90 16.51
C PRO A 347 1.34 13.01 15.53
N GLY A 348 2.40 12.26 15.82
CA GLY A 348 3.50 11.99 14.90
C GLY A 348 3.07 11.15 13.70
N TYR A 349 4.05 10.64 12.95
CA TYR A 349 3.76 9.81 11.79
C TYR A 349 3.22 8.45 12.23
N TYR A 350 1.95 8.18 11.92
CA TYR A 350 1.32 6.92 12.26
C TYR A 350 0.39 6.40 11.17
N GLN A 351 0.20 5.09 11.16
CA GLN A 351 -0.73 4.45 10.23
C GLN A 351 -2.16 4.64 10.71
N SER A 352 -2.92 5.29 9.85
CA SER A 352 -4.25 5.81 10.09
C SER A 352 -5.30 4.68 10.00
N LEU A 353 -5.26 3.74 10.95
CA LEU A 353 -6.06 2.50 10.97
C LEU A 353 -7.18 2.49 12.00
N ARG A 354 -6.92 3.02 13.20
CA ARG A 354 -7.90 3.16 14.27
C ARG A 354 -7.44 4.25 15.24
N LEU A 355 -8.39 4.69 16.06
CA LEU A 355 -8.15 5.49 17.25
C LEU A 355 -8.90 4.79 18.39
N SER A 356 -8.20 4.48 19.49
CA SER A 356 -8.85 3.89 20.67
C SER A 356 -8.86 4.92 21.80
N ALA A 357 -10.01 5.06 22.45
CA ALA A 357 -10.17 5.95 23.59
C ALA A 357 -11.00 5.29 24.68
N GLY A 358 -10.64 5.55 25.93
CA GLY A 358 -11.31 4.99 27.11
C GLY A 358 -10.71 5.56 28.40
N ALA A 359 -11.53 5.71 29.44
CA ALA A 359 -11.10 6.21 30.76
C ALA A 359 -10.16 7.45 30.71
N ASN A 360 -10.58 8.49 29.98
CA ASN A 360 -9.84 9.74 29.76
C ASN A 360 -8.48 9.59 29.07
N LYS A 361 -8.25 8.51 28.33
CA LYS A 361 -7.01 8.29 27.57
C LYS A 361 -7.31 8.01 26.10
N ILE A 362 -6.39 8.40 25.24
CA ILE A 362 -6.33 8.04 23.83
C ILE A 362 -5.06 7.24 23.60
N VAL A 363 -5.14 6.12 22.87
CA VAL A 363 -3.98 5.31 22.51
C VAL A 363 -3.90 5.08 21.00
N TRP A 364 -2.67 5.16 20.47
CA TRP A 364 -2.36 4.91 19.06
C TRP A 364 -0.92 4.40 18.92
N SER A 365 -0.60 3.84 17.75
CA SER A 365 0.73 3.29 17.44
C SER A 365 1.46 4.17 16.43
N GLU A 366 2.54 4.84 16.82
CA GLU A 366 3.35 5.69 15.94
C GLU A 366 4.50 4.92 15.30
N ASN A 367 4.75 5.22 14.02
CA ASN A 367 5.91 4.70 13.33
C ASN A 367 7.15 5.53 13.67
N ILE A 368 8.13 4.88 14.26
CA ILE A 368 9.40 5.48 14.67
C ILE A 368 10.50 4.96 13.75
N ARG A 369 11.14 5.86 13.01
CA ARG A 369 12.30 5.51 12.18
C ARG A 369 13.52 5.23 13.04
N ASP A 370 14.33 4.26 12.64
CA ASP A 370 15.67 4.11 13.21
C ASP A 370 16.55 5.30 12.80
N SER A 371 17.36 5.80 13.72
CA SER A 371 18.22 6.96 13.46
C SER A 371 19.39 6.65 12.51
N ARG A 372 19.76 5.38 12.36
CA ARG A 372 20.91 4.94 11.56
C ARG A 372 20.50 4.17 10.31
N TRP A 373 19.50 3.29 10.41
CA TRP A 373 19.20 2.31 9.37
C TRP A 373 17.89 2.61 8.66
N GLY A 374 17.94 3.00 7.38
CA GLY A 374 16.77 3.40 6.60
C GLY A 374 15.70 2.31 6.43
N ASN A 375 16.10 1.03 6.45
CA ASN A 375 15.20 -0.12 6.33
C ASN A 375 14.73 -0.69 7.68
N ARG A 376 15.05 -0.03 8.80
CA ARG A 376 14.58 -0.40 10.14
C ARG A 376 13.64 0.66 10.69
N SER A 377 12.46 0.22 11.14
CA SER A 377 11.51 1.09 11.83
C SER A 377 10.72 0.31 12.86
N TYR A 378 10.13 1.03 13.80
CA TYR A 378 9.39 0.53 14.94
C TYR A 378 7.97 1.07 14.91
N SER A 379 7.05 0.40 15.60
CA SER A 379 5.70 0.87 15.85
C SER A 379 5.49 0.86 17.36
N ASP A 380 5.52 2.05 17.96
CA ASP A 380 5.47 2.21 19.41
C ASP A 380 4.14 2.82 19.86
N ILE A 381 3.68 2.39 21.04
CA ILE A 381 2.43 2.87 21.61
C ILE A 381 2.64 4.23 22.25
N LYS A 382 1.80 5.18 21.84
CA LYS A 382 1.62 6.48 22.48
C LYS A 382 0.29 6.48 23.23
N ILE A 383 0.30 7.20 24.35
CA ILE A 383 -0.88 7.46 25.16
C ILE A 383 -1.00 8.96 25.39
N PHE A 384 -2.19 9.51 25.25
CA PHE A 384 -2.52 10.88 25.58
C PHE A 384 -3.58 10.91 26.66
N ASP A 385 -3.29 11.57 27.78
CA ASP A 385 -4.19 11.72 28.89
C ASP A 385 -5.00 13.03 28.75
N LEU A 386 -6.32 12.91 28.66
CA LEU A 386 -7.24 14.02 28.42
C LEU A 386 -7.33 14.98 29.62
N ALA A 387 -7.10 14.49 30.84
CA ALA A 387 -7.20 15.30 32.05
C ALA A 387 -5.97 16.20 32.23
N THR A 388 -4.79 15.67 31.93
CA THR A 388 -3.51 16.37 32.07
C THR A 388 -3.01 17.01 30.77
N SER A 389 -3.61 16.66 29.62
CA SER A 389 -3.17 17.07 28.29
C SER A 389 -1.72 16.66 27.96
N ASN A 390 -1.25 15.56 28.55
CA ASN A 390 0.11 15.06 28.37
C ASN A 390 0.15 13.84 27.45
N GLU A 391 1.08 13.86 26.48
CA GLU A 391 1.46 12.68 25.70
C GLU A 391 2.61 11.95 26.39
N THR A 392 2.54 10.62 26.43
CA THR A 392 3.65 9.75 26.83
C THR A 392 3.92 8.70 25.75
N ARG A 393 5.21 8.50 25.43
CA ARG A 393 5.67 7.34 24.67
C ARG A 393 5.78 6.15 25.60
N LEU A 394 4.79 5.27 25.55
CA LEU A 394 4.64 4.16 26.49
C LEU A 394 5.60 3.01 26.19
N THR A 395 5.93 2.79 24.92
CA THR A 395 6.86 1.73 24.50
C THR A 395 8.01 2.28 23.67
N ASN A 396 9.11 1.54 23.61
CA ASN A 396 10.31 1.96 22.88
C ASN A 396 10.89 0.82 22.03
N ARG A 397 11.00 1.05 20.72
CA ARG A 397 11.57 0.12 19.74
C ARG A 397 10.81 -1.22 19.63
N ASN A 398 9.49 -1.17 19.75
CA ASN A 398 8.64 -2.34 19.55
C ASN A 398 8.02 -2.36 18.15
N ARG A 399 7.26 -3.41 17.85
CA ARG A 399 6.46 -3.53 16.61
C ARG A 399 5.02 -3.86 17.01
N TYR A 400 4.43 -2.92 17.76
CA TYR A 400 3.07 -3.01 18.28
C TYR A 400 2.10 -2.23 17.39
N PHE A 401 1.01 -2.89 17.02
CA PHE A 401 0.03 -2.39 16.07
C PHE A 401 -1.38 -2.48 16.64
N GLY A 402 -2.26 -1.62 16.13
CA GLY A 402 -3.70 -1.65 16.42
C GLY A 402 -4.06 -1.59 17.91
N PRO A 403 -3.49 -0.67 18.72
CA PRO A 403 -3.75 -0.66 20.16
C PRO A 403 -5.22 -0.41 20.50
N ALA A 404 -5.71 -1.12 21.51
CA ALA A 404 -7.00 -0.86 22.14
C ALA A 404 -6.84 -0.76 23.67
N ILE A 405 -7.37 0.31 24.27
CA ILE A 405 -7.36 0.51 25.73
C ILE A 405 -8.60 -0.11 26.38
N SER A 406 -8.43 -0.73 27.55
CA SER A 406 -9.54 -1.32 28.31
C SER A 406 -10.48 -0.24 28.86
N ALA A 407 -11.74 -0.60 29.15
CA ALA A 407 -12.75 0.34 29.64
C ALA A 407 -12.33 1.05 30.94
N ASP A 408 -11.57 0.38 31.81
CA ASP A 408 -11.03 0.94 33.05
C ASP A 408 -9.73 1.75 32.86
N GLY A 409 -9.17 1.78 31.65
CA GLY A 409 -7.96 2.51 31.31
C GLY A 409 -6.67 1.97 31.90
N LYS A 410 -6.67 0.72 32.40
CA LYS A 410 -5.50 0.11 33.07
C LYS A 410 -4.69 -0.79 32.15
N LYS A 411 -5.29 -1.33 31.08
CA LYS A 411 -4.63 -2.26 30.15
C LYS A 411 -4.74 -1.77 28.72
N ILE A 412 -3.74 -2.12 27.90
CA ILE A 412 -3.77 -1.91 26.46
C ILE A 412 -3.49 -3.25 25.80
N VAL A 413 -4.32 -3.66 24.85
CA VAL A 413 -4.05 -4.81 24.00
C VAL A 413 -3.48 -4.34 22.66
N VAL A 414 -2.46 -5.03 22.16
CA VAL A 414 -1.80 -4.74 20.88
C VAL A 414 -1.50 -6.03 20.13
N VAL A 415 -1.36 -5.93 18.81
CA VAL A 415 -0.74 -6.98 18.00
C VAL A 415 0.75 -6.70 17.88
N GLU A 416 1.58 -7.67 18.26
CA GLU A 416 3.03 -7.64 18.07
C GLU A 416 3.41 -8.47 16.84
N ILE A 417 4.29 -7.93 15.99
CA ILE A 417 4.95 -8.70 14.94
C ILE A 417 6.45 -8.73 15.20
N SER A 418 6.98 -9.90 15.55
CA SER A 418 8.41 -10.11 15.83
C SER A 418 9.25 -9.92 14.57
N GLU A 419 10.57 -9.72 14.70
CA GLU A 419 11.48 -9.65 13.54
C GLU A 419 11.48 -10.94 12.70
N LYS A 420 11.04 -12.07 13.27
CA LYS A 420 10.80 -13.32 12.53
C LYS A 420 9.47 -13.33 11.76
N ASN A 421 8.71 -12.24 11.84
CA ASN A 421 7.36 -12.10 11.30
C ASN A 421 6.30 -12.97 12.01
N GLU A 422 6.61 -13.43 13.22
CA GLU A 422 5.67 -14.17 14.07
C GLU A 422 4.75 -13.18 14.79
N ALA A 423 3.46 -13.47 14.82
CA ALA A 423 2.47 -12.61 15.43
C ALA A 423 2.12 -13.06 16.86
N SER A 424 1.87 -12.09 17.74
CA SER A 424 1.39 -12.34 19.10
C SER A 424 0.39 -11.25 19.52
N LEU A 425 -0.52 -11.60 20.41
CA LEU A 425 -1.36 -10.62 21.11
C LEU A 425 -0.68 -10.28 22.43
N VAL A 426 -0.45 -9.01 22.71
CA VAL A 426 0.26 -8.56 23.91
C VAL A 426 -0.64 -7.63 24.71
N ILE A 427 -0.77 -7.91 26.00
CA ILE A 427 -1.47 -7.06 26.96
C ILE A 427 -0.41 -6.29 27.75
N LEU A 428 -0.49 -4.97 27.68
CA LEU A 428 0.40 -4.02 28.33
C LEU A 428 -0.31 -3.36 29.51
N ASP A 429 0.47 -3.03 30.54
CA ASP A 429 0.05 -2.09 31.56
C ASP A 429 0.00 -0.66 30.97
N ALA A 430 -1.12 0.03 31.13
CA ALA A 430 -1.34 1.34 30.51
C ALA A 430 -0.57 2.49 31.20
N PHE A 431 -0.04 2.28 32.41
CA PHE A 431 0.71 3.29 33.16
C PHE A 431 2.21 3.21 32.88
N TYR A 432 2.75 2.01 32.81
CA TYR A 432 4.19 1.77 32.70
C TYR A 432 4.62 1.20 31.34
N GLY A 433 3.70 0.64 30.56
CA GLY A 433 4.01 0.03 29.27
C GLY A 433 4.62 -1.37 29.34
N ASN A 434 4.71 -1.94 30.54
CA ASN A 434 5.26 -3.27 30.75
C ASN A 434 4.27 -4.34 30.25
N THR A 435 4.80 -5.42 29.68
CA THR A 435 4.00 -6.57 29.29
C THR A 435 3.42 -7.28 30.51
N ILE A 436 2.10 -7.39 30.57
CA ILE A 436 1.36 -8.19 31.57
C ILE A 436 1.24 -9.63 31.08
N ARG A 437 0.87 -9.81 29.81
CA ARG A 437 0.69 -11.13 29.19
C ARG A 437 1.01 -11.08 27.71
N ARG A 438 1.59 -12.16 27.19
CA ARG A 438 1.74 -12.42 25.76
C ARG A 438 0.99 -13.71 25.42
N ILE A 439 0.22 -13.68 24.35
CA ILE A 439 -0.57 -14.80 23.84
C ILE A 439 -0.08 -15.08 22.42
N GLU A 440 0.46 -16.27 22.20
CA GLU A 440 0.92 -16.70 20.89
C GLU A 440 -0.28 -16.94 19.97
N VAL A 441 -0.15 -16.53 18.71
CA VAL A 441 -1.18 -16.77 17.70
C VAL A 441 -0.83 -18.05 16.93
N PRO A 442 -1.81 -18.98 16.76
CA PRO A 442 -1.57 -20.21 16.00
C PRO A 442 -1.07 -19.94 14.58
N GLU A 443 -0.26 -20.86 14.07
CA GLU A 443 0.28 -20.78 12.71
C GLU A 443 -0.84 -20.69 11.65
N GLY A 444 -0.61 -19.89 10.61
CA GLY A 444 -1.57 -19.64 9.53
C GLY A 444 -2.65 -18.60 9.87
N LEU A 445 -2.61 -18.01 11.06
CA LEU A 445 -3.45 -16.89 11.46
C LEU A 445 -2.62 -15.62 11.61
N THR A 446 -3.09 -14.54 11.00
CA THR A 446 -2.51 -13.20 11.15
C THR A 446 -3.51 -12.34 11.93
N PRO A 447 -3.22 -11.99 13.20
CA PRO A 447 -4.06 -11.07 13.95
C PRO A 447 -3.91 -9.66 13.36
N LEU A 448 -5.00 -8.91 13.28
CA LEU A 448 -5.03 -7.58 12.70
C LEU A 448 -5.33 -6.52 13.77
N ILE A 449 -6.61 -6.33 14.08
CA ILE A 449 -7.06 -5.27 14.99
C ILE A 449 -7.79 -5.93 16.18
N PRO A 450 -7.25 -5.83 17.41
CA PRO A 450 -7.91 -6.23 18.64
C PRO A 450 -8.78 -5.12 19.24
N GLU A 451 -9.77 -5.48 20.05
CA GLU A 451 -10.71 -4.61 20.75
C GLU A 451 -11.14 -5.26 22.08
N TRP A 452 -11.32 -4.47 23.13
CA TRP A 452 -11.86 -4.96 24.40
C TRP A 452 -13.39 -5.03 24.38
N SER A 453 -13.96 -6.08 24.97
CA SER A 453 -15.39 -6.21 25.19
C SER A 453 -15.81 -5.51 26.48
N GLY A 454 -16.19 -4.23 26.39
CA GLY A 454 -16.83 -3.49 27.48
C GLY A 454 -16.23 -3.76 28.89
N SER A 455 -17.10 -4.07 29.86
CA SER A 455 -16.72 -4.37 31.25
C SER A 455 -16.21 -5.80 31.48
N ASP A 456 -16.56 -6.73 30.60
CA ASP A 456 -16.40 -8.17 30.83
C ASP A 456 -14.97 -8.64 30.56
N GLY A 457 -14.16 -7.76 29.96
CA GLY A 457 -12.74 -7.91 29.85
C GLY A 457 -12.28 -8.81 28.71
N HIS A 458 -13.14 -9.54 27.99
CA HIS A 458 -12.72 -10.33 26.83
C HIS A 458 -12.10 -9.47 25.72
N ILE A 459 -11.30 -10.09 24.85
CA ILE A 459 -10.70 -9.42 23.71
C ILE A 459 -11.26 -10.04 22.43
N PHE A 460 -11.82 -9.20 21.56
CA PHE A 460 -12.17 -9.58 20.20
C PHE A 460 -11.09 -9.10 19.25
N LEU A 461 -10.72 -9.90 18.24
CA LEU A 461 -9.83 -9.45 17.19
C LEU A 461 -10.28 -9.90 15.81
N THR A 462 -9.96 -9.08 14.82
CA THR A 462 -10.01 -9.49 13.42
C THR A 462 -8.77 -10.33 13.10
N VAL A 463 -8.98 -11.48 12.46
CA VAL A 463 -7.93 -12.43 12.09
C VAL A 463 -8.05 -12.74 10.61
N LEU A 464 -6.92 -12.67 9.91
CA LEU A 464 -6.78 -13.11 8.54
C LEU A 464 -6.21 -14.53 8.49
N SER A 465 -6.73 -15.33 7.57
CA SER A 465 -6.25 -16.70 7.28
C SER A 465 -6.35 -16.97 5.78
N GLY A 466 -5.90 -18.14 5.32
CA GLY A 466 -6.09 -18.57 3.93
C GLY A 466 -7.57 -18.70 3.50
N LYS A 467 -8.54 -18.66 4.43
CA LYS A 467 -9.98 -18.65 4.15
C LYS A 467 -10.60 -17.24 4.16
N GLY A 468 -9.78 -16.19 4.27
CA GLY A 468 -10.24 -14.81 4.41
C GLY A 468 -10.24 -14.33 5.86
N LYS A 469 -11.04 -13.27 6.14
CA LYS A 469 -11.13 -12.64 7.46
C LYS A 469 -12.22 -13.26 8.33
N SER A 470 -11.93 -13.34 9.62
CA SER A 470 -12.85 -13.77 10.67
C SER A 470 -12.71 -12.89 11.92
N ILE A 471 -13.70 -12.94 12.80
CA ILE A 471 -13.62 -12.37 14.15
C ILE A 471 -13.35 -13.53 15.11
N ARG A 472 -12.44 -13.33 16.06
CA ARG A 472 -12.15 -14.30 17.13
C ARG A 472 -12.20 -13.63 18.48
N GLU A 473 -12.64 -14.39 19.47
CA GLU A 473 -12.58 -14.07 20.88
C GLU A 473 -11.33 -14.70 21.49
N VAL A 474 -10.68 -13.98 22.40
CA VAL A 474 -9.51 -14.41 23.14
C VAL A 474 -9.69 -14.03 24.60
N ASP A 475 -9.49 -15.00 25.48
CA ASP A 475 -9.53 -14.77 26.91
C ASP A 475 -8.22 -14.09 27.38
N PRO A 476 -8.31 -12.94 28.08
CA PRO A 476 -7.16 -12.10 28.43
C PRO A 476 -6.29 -12.68 29.53
#